data_AF-A0A970ZWH6-F1
#
_entry.id   AF-A0A970ZWH6-F1
#
_cell.length_a   1.000
_cell.length_b   1.000
_cell.length_c   1.000
_cell.angle_alpha   90.00
_cell.angle_beta   90.00
_cell.angle_gamma   90.00
#
_symmetry.space_group_name_H-M   'P 1'
#
loop_
_entity.id
_entity.type
_entity.pdbx_description
1 polymer ?
#
loop_
_entity_poly.entity_id
_entity_poly.type
_entity_poly.pdbx_seq_one_letter_code
_entity_poly.pdbx_strand_id
1 'polypeptide(L)'
;MGLQDRRRLAPRLLLLCLFVLVLLPPRLSAEPLAEPDGVCLYLPYAAASTRPACAPIPEESYSAIPVEVLSPDPGVPGSAHPDLNLALRGYRENSSALRSLVAINGATDPNAPRLQTIFADSRYPSIDRVYQVYQWDGRWPGVYGVYPITSPEVTLIGLAATPGEKVIVPYRGPEIFWDTVADQHYVAMVLYAAPDRITIKYTREDHVITGYTVHIEGICVEPRLVALYNQLEAAGRRSLPGLRYGQAIGRAADHELGVAIRDTGSFMDPRSRKDWWQGLVAPSVEQLPVLDVSGEDWYQRQQERLLDHGPVEGD
;
A
#
# COMPACT_ATOMS: atom_id res chain seq x y z
N MET A 1 -30.73 -31.92 67.26
CA MET A 1 -31.74 -31.05 67.89
C MET A 1 -31.74 -31.38 69.37
N GLY A 2 -31.31 -30.46 70.23
CA GLY A 2 -31.10 -30.70 71.66
C GLY A 2 -30.21 -29.63 72.27
N LEU A 3 -30.79 -28.44 72.44
CA LEU A 3 -30.28 -27.27 73.17
C LEU A 3 -29.83 -27.63 74.60
N GLN A 4 -28.82 -26.93 75.14
CA GLN A 4 -28.90 -26.00 76.30
C GLN A 4 -28.00 -26.57 77.43
N ASP A 5 -27.28 -25.86 78.30
CA ASP A 5 -27.24 -24.45 78.72
C ASP A 5 -26.03 -24.27 79.70
N ARG A 6 -25.70 -23.02 80.04
CA ARG A 6 -25.07 -22.52 81.30
C ARG A 6 -23.58 -22.82 81.60
N ARG A 7 -22.69 -21.81 81.68
CA ARG A 7 -22.51 -20.68 82.64
C ARG A 7 -21.63 -21.01 83.87
N ARG A 8 -20.59 -20.17 84.07
CA ARG A 8 -19.94 -19.65 85.31
C ARG A 8 -18.50 -20.11 85.69
N LEU A 9 -17.58 -19.14 85.54
CA LEU A 9 -16.57 -18.59 86.48
C LEU A 9 -15.64 -19.50 87.32
N ALA A 10 -14.31 -19.38 87.03
CA ALA A 10 -13.14 -18.99 87.86
C ALA A 10 -12.81 -19.77 89.18
N PRO A 11 -11.57 -19.78 89.75
CA PRO A 11 -10.54 -18.73 89.67
C PRO A 11 -9.02 -19.12 89.77
N ARG A 12 -8.17 -18.09 89.59
CA ARG A 12 -6.86 -17.81 90.26
C ARG A 12 -5.73 -18.87 90.19
N LEU A 13 -4.60 -18.50 89.56
CA LEU A 13 -3.35 -18.22 90.28
C LEU A 13 -2.31 -17.56 89.36
N LEU A 14 -1.45 -16.75 89.97
CA LEU A 14 -0.57 -15.73 89.40
C LEU A 14 0.90 -16.19 89.55
N LEU A 15 1.80 -15.50 88.83
CA LEU A 15 3.28 -15.53 88.85
C LEU A 15 3.99 -16.46 87.85
N LEU A 16 4.60 -15.90 86.80
CA LEU A 16 5.96 -15.29 86.70
C LEU A 16 7.06 -16.37 86.68
N CYS A 17 7.57 -16.72 85.50
CA CYS A 17 8.73 -16.10 84.80
C CYS A 17 10.08 -16.60 85.32
N LEU A 18 10.77 -17.41 84.50
CA LEU A 18 12.23 -17.35 84.40
C LEU A 18 12.67 -17.63 82.96
N PHE A 19 13.27 -16.61 82.37
CA PHE A 19 13.85 -16.56 81.03
C PHE A 19 15.23 -17.24 81.05
N VAL A 20 15.50 -18.14 80.10
CA VAL A 20 16.86 -18.67 79.84
C VAL A 20 17.44 -17.93 78.63
N LEU A 21 18.60 -17.31 78.84
CA LEU A 21 19.35 -16.50 77.89
C LEU A 21 20.12 -17.43 76.92
N VAL A 22 19.87 -17.33 75.61
CA VAL A 22 20.73 -17.93 74.57
C VAL A 22 21.25 -16.80 73.68
N LEU A 23 22.57 -16.66 73.63
CA LEU A 23 23.30 -15.67 72.83
C LEU A 23 23.19 -16.01 71.33
N LEU A 24 22.48 -15.17 70.57
CA LEU A 24 22.51 -15.14 69.10
C LEU A 24 23.57 -14.13 68.63
N PRO A 25 24.29 -14.39 67.51
CA PRO A 25 25.16 -13.39 66.89
C PRO A 25 24.33 -12.24 66.29
N PRO A 26 24.87 -11.01 66.21
CA PRO A 26 24.15 -9.87 65.66
C PRO A 26 23.88 -10.11 64.17
N ARG A 27 22.60 -10.09 63.78
CA ARG A 27 22.23 -9.91 62.38
C ARG A 27 22.49 -8.44 62.05
N LEU A 28 23.38 -8.18 61.09
CA LEU A 28 23.37 -6.89 60.39
C LEU A 28 22.01 -6.79 59.68
N SER A 29 21.11 -5.99 60.22
CA SER A 29 19.96 -5.50 59.47
C SER A 29 20.48 -4.48 58.48
N ALA A 30 20.55 -4.84 57.20
CA ALA A 30 20.56 -3.85 56.13
C ALA A 30 19.17 -3.20 56.13
N GLU A 31 19.10 -1.90 56.40
CA GLU A 31 17.89 -1.12 56.11
C GLU A 31 17.63 -1.23 54.60
N PRO A 32 16.40 -1.56 54.16
CA PRO A 32 16.07 -1.48 52.76
C PRO A 32 16.15 -0.01 52.34
N LEU A 33 17.05 0.29 51.39
CA LEU A 33 17.00 1.54 50.64
C LEU A 33 15.60 1.63 50.02
N ALA A 34 14.90 2.72 50.32
CA ALA A 34 13.63 3.04 49.68
C ALA A 34 13.84 3.03 48.16
N GLU A 35 13.12 2.13 47.49
CA GLU A 35 13.04 2.08 46.04
C GLU A 35 12.48 3.43 45.58
N PRO A 36 13.12 4.16 44.65
CA PRO A 36 12.47 5.31 44.06
C PRO A 36 11.19 4.81 43.37
N ASP A 37 10.08 5.53 43.52
CA ASP A 37 8.83 5.29 42.81
C ASP A 37 9.10 5.25 41.30
N GLY A 38 9.43 4.05 40.81
CA GLY A 38 9.83 3.78 39.45
C GLY A 38 8.58 3.75 38.60
N VAL A 39 8.47 4.69 37.67
CA VAL A 39 7.45 4.62 36.62
C VAL A 39 7.64 3.31 35.86
N CYS A 40 6.68 2.38 35.99
CA CYS A 40 6.59 1.22 35.11
C CYS A 40 6.21 1.69 33.70
N LEU A 41 7.22 1.89 32.86
CA LEU A 41 7.03 2.09 31.43
C LEU A 41 6.66 0.74 30.79
N TYR A 42 5.37 0.56 30.51
CA TYR A 42 4.93 -0.51 29.62
C TYR A 42 5.33 -0.12 28.19
N LEU A 43 6.49 -0.62 27.74
CA LEU A 43 6.84 -0.57 26.33
C LEU A 43 5.89 -1.51 25.58
N PRO A 44 5.21 -1.06 24.51
CA PRO A 44 4.44 -1.96 23.68
C PRO A 44 5.38 -3.03 23.13
N TYR A 45 4.98 -4.29 23.24
CA TYR A 45 5.69 -5.38 22.59
C TYR A 45 5.58 -5.18 21.07
N ALA A 46 6.63 -4.61 20.49
CA ALA A 46 6.82 -4.59 19.05
C ALA A 46 7.29 -5.99 18.64
N ALA A 47 6.34 -6.91 18.45
CA ALA A 47 6.62 -8.08 17.64
C ALA A 47 7.00 -7.56 16.25
N ALA A 48 8.28 -7.70 15.85
CA ALA A 48 8.61 -7.61 14.44
C ALA A 48 7.79 -8.71 13.76
N SER A 49 6.67 -8.34 13.15
CA SER A 49 5.99 -9.21 12.20
C SER A 49 6.96 -9.38 11.06
N THR A 50 7.82 -10.39 11.14
CA THR A 50 8.63 -10.83 10.01
C THR A 50 7.65 -11.39 9.01
N ARG A 51 7.06 -10.51 8.19
CA ARG A 51 6.38 -10.92 6.96
C ARG A 51 7.34 -11.88 6.26
N PRO A 52 6.89 -13.09 5.87
CA PRO A 52 7.73 -14.00 5.12
C PRO A 52 8.32 -13.23 3.93
N ALA A 53 9.62 -13.35 3.71
CA ALA A 53 10.25 -12.76 2.54
C ALA A 53 9.53 -13.25 1.28
N CYS A 54 9.31 -12.35 0.31
CA CYS A 54 8.62 -12.70 -0.92
C CYS A 54 9.37 -13.82 -1.64
N ALA A 55 8.64 -14.89 -1.96
CA ALA A 55 9.20 -16.03 -2.68
C ALA A 55 9.18 -15.76 -4.20
N PRO A 56 10.19 -16.22 -4.95
CA PRO A 56 10.16 -16.17 -6.41
C PRO A 56 8.93 -16.86 -6.99
N ILE A 57 8.42 -16.34 -8.09
CA ILE A 57 7.36 -16.98 -8.89
C ILE A 57 8.03 -17.79 -10.00
N PRO A 58 8.05 -19.14 -9.96
CA PRO A 58 8.94 -19.97 -10.80
C PRO A 58 8.94 -19.66 -12.30
N GLU A 59 7.77 -19.34 -12.86
CA GLU A 59 7.52 -19.06 -14.27
C GLU A 59 7.89 -17.63 -14.70
N GLU A 60 8.18 -16.74 -13.75
CA GLU A 60 8.45 -15.33 -14.05
C GLU A 60 9.91 -15.06 -14.36
N SER A 61 10.15 -14.12 -15.27
CA SER A 61 11.47 -13.58 -15.58
C SER A 61 11.35 -12.18 -16.15
N TYR A 62 12.28 -11.30 -15.80
CA TYR A 62 12.20 -9.87 -16.12
C TYR A 62 13.43 -9.42 -16.90
N SER A 63 13.20 -8.48 -17.81
CA SER A 63 14.22 -7.92 -18.70
C SER A 63 14.23 -6.41 -18.56
N ALA A 64 15.37 -5.78 -18.83
CA ALA A 64 15.47 -4.33 -18.90
C ALA A 64 15.00 -3.83 -20.27
N ILE A 65 14.27 -2.72 -20.29
CA ILE A 65 13.94 -1.98 -21.51
C ILE A 65 14.53 -0.57 -21.43
N PRO A 66 14.87 0.06 -22.57
CA PRO A 66 15.46 1.40 -22.56
C PRO A 66 14.46 2.45 -22.09
N VAL A 67 14.92 3.41 -21.29
CA VAL A 67 14.15 4.61 -20.95
C VAL A 67 14.25 5.62 -22.10
N GLU A 68 13.11 6.15 -22.53
CA GLU A 68 13.01 7.15 -23.62
C GLU A 68 13.31 8.56 -23.14
N VAL A 69 12.68 8.94 -22.03
CA VAL A 69 12.80 10.26 -21.42
C VAL A 69 13.21 10.06 -19.98
N LEU A 70 14.31 10.67 -19.57
CA LEU A 70 14.81 10.57 -18.21
C LEU A 70 14.00 11.44 -17.24
N SER A 71 14.08 11.09 -15.95
CA SER A 71 13.52 11.91 -14.88
C SER A 71 13.99 13.37 -14.98
N PRO A 72 13.09 14.35 -14.81
CA PRO A 72 13.47 15.76 -14.67
C PRO A 72 14.23 16.04 -13.37
N ASP A 73 14.20 15.10 -12.41
CA ASP A 73 14.90 15.13 -11.13
C ASP A 73 16.06 14.10 -11.13
N PRO A 74 17.13 14.33 -11.91
CA PRO A 74 18.21 13.37 -12.06
C PRO A 74 18.96 13.14 -10.73
N GLY A 75 19.25 11.88 -10.42
CA GLY A 75 19.98 11.49 -9.23
C GLY A 75 19.13 11.35 -7.96
N VAL A 76 17.83 11.66 -8.02
CA VAL A 76 16.89 11.31 -6.96
C VAL A 76 16.53 9.83 -7.10
N PRO A 77 16.88 8.96 -6.13
CA PRO A 77 16.50 7.55 -6.20
C PRO A 77 14.99 7.40 -6.02
N GLY A 78 14.39 6.36 -6.62
CA GLY A 78 12.95 6.12 -6.56
C GLY A 78 12.44 5.98 -5.13
N SER A 79 13.25 5.41 -4.23
CA SER A 79 12.92 5.28 -2.81
C SER A 79 12.74 6.62 -2.09
N ALA A 80 13.32 7.71 -2.62
CA ALA A 80 13.25 9.06 -2.06
C ALA A 80 12.38 10.03 -2.89
N HIS A 81 11.70 9.53 -3.93
CA HIS A 81 10.90 10.34 -4.83
C HIS A 81 9.40 10.22 -4.51
N PRO A 82 8.71 11.27 -4.01
CA PRO A 82 7.31 11.18 -3.54
C PRO A 82 6.30 10.75 -4.62
N ASP A 83 6.62 11.04 -5.86
CA ASP A 83 5.80 10.64 -7.01
C ASP A 83 6.06 9.22 -7.51
N LEU A 84 7.14 8.56 -7.09
CA LEU A 84 7.44 7.16 -7.45
C LEU A 84 7.19 6.22 -6.27
N ASN A 85 7.57 6.63 -5.06
CA ASN A 85 7.36 5.90 -3.82
C ASN A 85 6.20 6.55 -3.03
N LEU A 86 4.99 6.02 -3.23
CA LEU A 86 3.77 6.55 -2.61
C LEU A 86 3.83 6.56 -1.07
N ALA A 87 4.64 5.68 -0.48
CA ALA A 87 4.90 5.62 0.97
C ALA A 87 5.31 6.97 1.57
N LEU A 88 6.09 7.75 0.82
CA LEU A 88 6.62 9.03 1.29
C LEU A 88 5.50 10.03 1.48
N ARG A 89 4.52 10.03 0.56
CA ARG A 89 3.32 10.85 0.67
C ARG A 89 2.42 10.31 1.77
N GLY A 90 2.26 8.99 1.82
CA GLY A 90 1.28 8.34 2.68
C GLY A 90 -0.15 8.59 2.22
N TYR A 91 -1.11 8.00 2.94
CA TYR A 91 -2.53 8.14 2.67
C TYR A 91 -3.33 7.89 3.95
N ARG A 92 -4.57 8.39 3.98
CA ARG A 92 -5.50 8.20 5.10
C ARG A 92 -6.81 7.59 4.61
N GLU A 93 -7.45 6.77 5.42
CA GLU A 93 -8.76 6.19 5.07
C GLU A 93 -9.82 7.30 5.01
N ASN A 94 -10.64 7.28 3.97
CA ASN A 94 -11.82 8.14 3.81
C ASN A 94 -13.08 7.30 4.03
N SER A 95 -13.39 6.97 5.28
CA SER A 95 -14.47 6.05 5.61
C SER A 95 -15.88 6.54 5.22
N SER A 96 -16.05 7.82 4.91
CA SER A 96 -17.31 8.41 4.44
C SER A 96 -17.57 8.24 2.95
N ALA A 97 -16.53 7.98 2.14
CA ALA A 97 -16.68 7.82 0.70
C ALA A 97 -17.25 6.43 0.32
N LEU A 98 -17.93 6.38 -0.82
CA LEU A 98 -18.49 5.13 -1.35
C LEU A 98 -17.40 4.09 -1.65
N ARG A 99 -17.62 2.87 -1.19
CA ARG A 99 -16.76 1.69 -1.36
C ARG A 99 -17.29 0.77 -2.47
N SER A 100 -17.55 1.36 -3.63
CA SER A 100 -18.06 0.66 -4.81
C SER A 100 -17.46 1.28 -6.07
N LEU A 101 -17.61 0.60 -7.20
CA LEU A 101 -17.44 1.27 -8.48
C LEU A 101 -18.49 2.38 -8.63
N VAL A 102 -18.13 3.43 -9.38
CA VAL A 102 -19.01 4.56 -9.67
C VAL A 102 -19.13 4.78 -11.17
N ALA A 103 -20.27 5.30 -11.60
CA ALA A 103 -20.46 5.81 -12.94
C ALA A 103 -20.06 7.29 -12.97
N ILE A 104 -19.07 7.61 -13.80
CA ILE A 104 -18.64 8.98 -14.09
C ILE A 104 -18.99 9.26 -15.56
N ASN A 105 -19.50 10.47 -15.86
CA ASN A 105 -19.82 10.88 -17.22
C ASN A 105 -18.56 11.22 -18.04
N GLY A 106 -18.72 11.48 -19.33
CA GLY A 106 -17.63 11.93 -20.20
C GLY A 106 -16.98 10.82 -21.04
N ALA A 107 -15.99 11.22 -21.83
CA ALA A 107 -15.22 10.35 -22.71
C ALA A 107 -14.45 9.27 -21.93
N THR A 108 -14.21 8.15 -22.58
CA THR A 108 -13.43 7.02 -22.05
C THR A 108 -12.24 6.78 -22.96
N ASP A 109 -11.07 6.50 -22.36
CA ASP A 109 -9.90 6.04 -23.11
C ASP A 109 -9.93 4.50 -23.27
N PRO A 110 -10.10 3.94 -24.48
CA PRO A 110 -10.08 2.49 -24.68
C PRO A 110 -8.71 1.85 -24.38
N ASN A 111 -7.66 2.66 -24.33
CA ASN A 111 -6.26 2.27 -24.10
C ASN A 111 -5.77 2.54 -22.66
N ALA A 112 -6.66 2.96 -21.75
CA ALA A 112 -6.35 3.04 -20.33
C ALA A 112 -6.01 1.65 -19.75
N PRO A 113 -5.17 1.59 -18.70
CA PRO A 113 -4.93 0.38 -17.94
C PRO A 113 -6.23 -0.19 -17.36
N ARG A 114 -6.38 -1.50 -17.51
CA ARG A 114 -7.57 -2.25 -17.15
C ARG A 114 -7.35 -2.96 -15.83
N LEU A 115 -7.75 -2.30 -14.73
CA LEU A 115 -7.58 -2.81 -13.38
C LEU A 115 -8.34 -4.11 -13.11
N GLN A 116 -9.39 -4.44 -13.88
CA GLN A 116 -10.07 -5.71 -13.69
C GLN A 116 -9.14 -6.91 -13.88
N THR A 117 -8.07 -6.79 -14.66
CA THR A 117 -7.15 -7.91 -14.89
C THR A 117 -6.03 -7.97 -13.85
N ILE A 118 -6.03 -7.16 -12.79
CA ILE A 118 -4.94 -7.16 -11.79
C ILE A 118 -4.84 -8.50 -11.06
N PHE A 119 -5.97 -9.20 -10.91
CA PHE A 119 -6.05 -10.58 -10.46
C PHE A 119 -6.34 -11.51 -11.63
N ALA A 120 -5.79 -12.73 -11.59
CA ALA A 120 -5.82 -13.66 -12.72
C ALA A 120 -7.24 -14.11 -13.14
N ASP A 121 -8.20 -14.08 -12.22
CA ASP A 121 -9.61 -14.44 -12.47
C ASP A 121 -10.44 -13.31 -13.10
N SER A 122 -9.85 -12.11 -13.22
CA SER A 122 -10.51 -10.90 -13.70
C SER A 122 -11.87 -10.61 -13.04
N ARG A 123 -11.98 -10.95 -11.75
CA ARG A 123 -13.23 -10.82 -10.99
C ARG A 123 -13.72 -9.38 -10.89
N TYR A 124 -15.02 -9.22 -10.64
CA TYR A 124 -15.56 -7.93 -10.22
C TYR A 124 -14.91 -7.52 -8.89
N PRO A 125 -14.42 -6.27 -8.75
CA PRO A 125 -13.67 -5.86 -7.57
C PRO A 125 -14.56 -5.73 -6.34
N SER A 126 -14.11 -6.28 -5.20
CA SER A 126 -14.58 -5.85 -3.88
C SER A 126 -13.67 -4.72 -3.42
N ILE A 127 -14.24 -3.55 -3.18
CA ILE A 127 -13.54 -2.40 -2.64
C ILE A 127 -13.84 -2.37 -1.15
N ASP A 128 -12.90 -2.80 -0.33
CA ASP A 128 -13.11 -2.93 1.12
C ASP A 128 -12.82 -1.60 1.84
N ARG A 129 -11.88 -0.82 1.28
CA ARG A 129 -11.45 0.49 1.79
C ARG A 129 -11.18 1.49 0.69
N VAL A 130 -11.29 2.77 1.04
CA VAL A 130 -11.01 3.90 0.15
C VAL A 130 -10.20 4.95 0.90
N TYR A 131 -9.30 5.61 0.19
CA TYR A 131 -8.27 6.43 0.81
C TYR A 131 -8.03 7.75 0.05
N GLN A 132 -7.46 8.69 0.79
CA GLN A 132 -6.94 9.96 0.29
C GLN A 132 -5.42 9.98 0.47
N VAL A 133 -4.68 9.98 -0.63
CA VAL A 133 -3.25 10.22 -0.68
C VAL A 133 -2.96 11.66 -0.26
N TYR A 134 -1.92 11.88 0.54
CA TYR A 134 -1.51 13.25 0.89
C TYR A 134 -0.85 13.95 -0.28
N GLN A 135 -1.02 15.26 -0.36
CA GLN A 135 -0.43 16.15 -1.36
C GLN A 135 1.10 16.14 -1.30
N TRP A 136 1.68 16.47 -2.45
CA TRP A 136 3.07 16.87 -2.60
C TRP A 136 3.07 18.17 -3.40
N ASP A 137 3.94 19.10 -3.04
CA ASP A 137 4.05 20.42 -3.67
C ASP A 137 4.67 20.39 -5.09
N GLY A 138 5.03 19.20 -5.59
CA GLY A 138 5.60 19.02 -6.93
C GLY A 138 7.05 19.49 -7.04
N ARG A 139 7.74 19.75 -5.92
CA ARG A 139 9.14 20.18 -5.90
C ARG A 139 9.94 19.18 -5.09
N TRP A 140 11.13 18.83 -5.56
CA TRP A 140 12.04 18.01 -4.76
C TRP A 140 13.04 18.90 -3.99
N PRO A 141 13.34 18.64 -2.70
CA PRO A 141 12.73 17.61 -1.84
C PRO A 141 11.32 17.96 -1.32
N GLY A 142 10.92 19.23 -1.42
CA GLY A 142 9.55 19.73 -1.19
C GLY A 142 8.89 19.37 0.13
N VAL A 143 7.59 19.66 0.19
CA VAL A 143 6.69 19.34 1.29
C VAL A 143 5.66 18.32 0.83
N TYR A 144 5.55 17.22 1.57
CA TYR A 144 4.56 16.17 1.34
C TYR A 144 4.00 15.67 2.68
N GLY A 145 2.86 14.97 2.64
CA GLY A 145 2.29 14.32 3.84
C GLY A 145 1.48 15.24 4.75
N VAL A 146 1.24 16.50 4.36
CA VAL A 146 0.56 17.48 5.23
C VAL A 146 -0.96 17.45 5.01
N TYR A 147 -1.41 17.70 3.78
CA TYR A 147 -2.82 17.80 3.45
C TYR A 147 -3.26 16.65 2.54
N PRO A 148 -4.42 16.05 2.76
CA PRO A 148 -5.00 15.07 1.82
C PRO A 148 -5.27 15.71 0.44
N ILE A 149 -5.22 14.92 -0.61
CA ILE A 149 -5.96 15.23 -1.84
C ILE A 149 -7.44 14.95 -1.56
N THR A 150 -8.28 15.97 -1.75
CA THR A 150 -9.74 15.88 -1.55
C THR A 150 -10.53 15.90 -2.86
N SER A 151 -9.87 16.15 -3.98
CA SER A 151 -10.41 16.10 -5.34
C SER A 151 -9.38 15.35 -6.21
N PRO A 152 -9.68 14.12 -6.64
CA PRO A 152 -10.90 13.36 -6.38
C PRO A 152 -11.09 13.01 -4.89
N GLU A 153 -12.34 12.73 -4.49
CA GLU A 153 -12.69 12.32 -3.12
C GLU A 153 -11.92 11.07 -2.67
N VAL A 154 -11.68 10.16 -3.60
CA VAL A 154 -10.91 8.91 -3.44
C VAL A 154 -9.76 8.91 -4.44
N THR A 155 -8.54 8.67 -3.96
CA THR A 155 -7.30 8.63 -4.78
C THR A 155 -6.60 7.28 -4.71
N LEU A 156 -6.98 6.41 -3.78
CA LEU A 156 -6.51 5.03 -3.65
C LEU A 156 -7.67 4.14 -3.16
N ILE A 157 -7.80 2.96 -3.73
CA ILE A 157 -8.75 1.91 -3.28
C ILE A 157 -7.99 0.74 -2.68
N GLY A 158 -8.52 0.16 -1.61
CA GLY A 158 -8.09 -1.13 -1.07
C GLY A 158 -8.98 -2.22 -1.64
N LEU A 159 -8.43 -3.03 -2.55
CA LEU A 159 -9.12 -4.18 -3.13
C LEU A 159 -9.02 -5.38 -2.21
N ALA A 160 -10.14 -6.10 -2.03
CA ALA A 160 -10.11 -7.38 -1.33
C ALA A 160 -9.23 -8.38 -2.09
N ALA A 161 -8.29 -8.97 -1.36
CA ALA A 161 -7.35 -9.93 -1.87
C ALA A 161 -7.31 -11.21 -1.01
N THR A 162 -6.93 -12.31 -1.65
CA THR A 162 -6.54 -13.55 -0.99
C THR A 162 -5.02 -13.52 -0.79
N PRO A 163 -4.51 -13.60 0.45
CA PRO A 163 -3.07 -13.62 0.70
C PRO A 163 -2.36 -14.66 -0.17
N GLY A 164 -1.30 -14.25 -0.87
CA GLY A 164 -0.52 -15.10 -1.75
C GLY A 164 -1.05 -15.27 -3.18
N GLU A 165 -2.24 -14.76 -3.51
CA GLU A 165 -2.72 -14.76 -4.90
C GLU A 165 -1.84 -13.88 -5.79
N LYS A 166 -1.70 -14.23 -7.07
CA LYS A 166 -0.85 -13.47 -7.99
C LYS A 166 -1.45 -12.10 -8.29
N VAL A 167 -0.58 -11.11 -8.28
CA VAL A 167 -0.86 -9.76 -8.79
C VAL A 167 -0.14 -9.63 -10.13
N ILE A 168 -0.89 -9.33 -11.18
CA ILE A 168 -0.36 -9.22 -12.55
C ILE A 168 -0.48 -7.79 -13.06
N VAL A 169 0.30 -7.46 -14.09
CA VAL A 169 0.22 -6.15 -14.74
C VAL A 169 -1.19 -5.91 -15.27
N PRO A 170 -1.87 -4.81 -14.88
CA PRO A 170 -3.16 -4.45 -15.46
C PRO A 170 -3.05 -4.32 -16.98
N TYR A 171 -3.99 -4.91 -17.70
CA TYR A 171 -3.94 -4.98 -19.16
C TYR A 171 -3.96 -3.59 -19.78
N ARG A 172 -3.21 -3.44 -20.86
CA ARG A 172 -3.33 -2.33 -21.79
C ARG A 172 -3.15 -2.88 -23.21
N GLY A 173 -3.89 -2.33 -24.17
CA GLY A 173 -3.80 -2.74 -25.57
C GLY A 173 -2.48 -2.34 -26.21
N PRO A 174 -2.14 -1.04 -26.25
CA PRO A 174 -0.91 -0.60 -26.89
C PRO A 174 0.34 -1.00 -26.08
N GLU A 175 1.34 -1.50 -26.79
CA GLU A 175 2.69 -1.71 -26.25
C GLU A 175 3.43 -0.38 -26.07
N ILE A 176 4.48 -0.42 -25.25
CA ILE A 176 5.40 0.71 -25.05
C ILE A 176 6.77 0.44 -25.66
N PHE A 177 7.08 -0.82 -25.95
CA PHE A 177 8.34 -1.26 -26.52
C PHE A 177 8.23 -2.67 -27.10
N TRP A 178 8.77 -2.86 -28.30
CA TRP A 178 8.99 -4.16 -28.90
C TRP A 178 10.50 -4.38 -29.04
N ASP A 179 11.02 -5.36 -28.30
CA ASP A 179 12.37 -5.85 -28.49
C ASP A 179 12.38 -6.81 -29.68
N THR A 180 12.81 -6.32 -30.84
CA THR A 180 12.85 -7.10 -32.09
C THR A 180 13.92 -8.19 -32.10
N VAL A 181 14.90 -8.12 -31.19
CA VAL A 181 15.97 -9.13 -31.08
C VAL A 181 15.50 -10.29 -30.21
N ALA A 182 14.88 -9.98 -29.07
CA ALA A 182 14.33 -11.00 -28.18
C ALA A 182 12.91 -11.46 -28.57
N ASP A 183 12.28 -10.77 -29.51
CA ASP A 183 10.87 -10.92 -29.89
C ASP A 183 9.93 -10.81 -28.67
N GLN A 184 10.11 -9.74 -27.90
CA GLN A 184 9.36 -9.50 -26.66
C GLN A 184 8.60 -8.16 -26.71
N HIS A 185 7.31 -8.23 -26.40
CA HIS A 185 6.39 -7.09 -26.39
C HIS A 185 6.13 -6.64 -24.94
N TYR A 186 6.42 -5.37 -24.66
CA TYR A 186 6.30 -4.79 -23.32
C TYR A 186 5.17 -3.78 -23.28
N VAL A 187 4.35 -3.82 -22.24
CA VAL A 187 3.17 -2.96 -22.07
C VAL A 187 3.33 -1.96 -20.93
N ALA A 188 4.26 -2.20 -20.01
CA ALA A 188 4.53 -1.31 -18.89
C ALA A 188 6.02 -1.33 -18.50
N MET A 189 6.44 -0.31 -17.77
CA MET A 189 7.79 -0.13 -17.22
C MET A 189 7.69 0.10 -15.71
N VAL A 190 8.62 -0.48 -14.93
CA VAL A 190 8.68 -0.28 -13.48
C VAL A 190 9.47 0.98 -13.15
N LEU A 191 8.81 1.97 -12.53
CA LEU A 191 9.48 3.18 -12.05
C LEU A 191 10.04 3.03 -10.64
N TYR A 192 9.39 2.20 -9.82
CA TYR A 192 9.83 1.90 -8.45
C TYR A 192 9.40 0.52 -8.03
N ALA A 193 10.30 -0.23 -7.38
CA ALA A 193 9.99 -1.50 -6.76
C ALA A 193 10.70 -1.64 -5.41
N ALA A 194 9.94 -2.00 -4.39
CA ALA A 194 10.43 -2.43 -3.09
C ALA A 194 9.69 -3.72 -2.69
N PRO A 195 10.09 -4.44 -1.63
CA PRO A 195 9.47 -5.71 -1.28
C PRO A 195 7.96 -5.65 -1.03
N ASP A 196 7.42 -4.49 -0.64
CA ASP A 196 6.04 -4.31 -0.21
C ASP A 196 5.17 -3.40 -1.12
N ARG A 197 5.76 -2.84 -2.19
CA ARG A 197 5.10 -1.88 -3.10
C ARG A 197 5.80 -1.76 -4.44
N ILE A 198 5.05 -1.41 -5.48
CA ILE A 198 5.57 -1.21 -6.83
C ILE A 198 4.80 -0.09 -7.54
N THR A 199 5.51 0.69 -8.36
CA THR A 199 4.95 1.72 -9.23
C THR A 199 5.29 1.39 -10.67
N ILE A 200 4.27 1.26 -11.50
CA ILE A 200 4.38 0.92 -12.92
C ILE A 200 3.82 2.05 -13.78
N LYS A 201 4.39 2.22 -14.97
CA LYS A 201 3.98 3.23 -15.94
C LYS A 201 3.75 2.62 -17.31
N TYR A 202 2.79 3.17 -18.06
CA TYR A 202 2.41 2.74 -19.40
C TYR A 202 3.00 3.62 -20.52
N THR A 203 4.19 4.19 -20.27
CA THR A 203 5.10 4.82 -21.23
C THR A 203 6.54 4.47 -20.86
N ARG A 204 7.53 4.86 -21.68
CA ARG A 204 8.97 4.69 -21.40
C ARG A 204 9.64 5.91 -20.77
N GLU A 205 8.87 6.80 -20.15
CA GLU A 205 9.44 8.00 -19.51
C GLU A 205 9.61 7.76 -18.00
N ASP A 206 10.79 8.08 -17.45
CA ASP A 206 11.16 7.87 -16.05
C ASP A 206 10.61 8.97 -15.11
N HIS A 207 9.32 9.26 -15.21
CA HIS A 207 8.59 10.22 -14.37
C HIS A 207 7.08 9.99 -14.53
N VAL A 208 6.24 10.65 -13.74
CA VAL A 208 4.77 10.47 -13.78
C VAL A 208 4.01 11.60 -14.49
N ILE A 209 4.72 12.59 -15.04
CA ILE A 209 4.15 13.81 -15.62
C ILE A 209 3.16 13.55 -16.76
N THR A 210 3.41 12.55 -17.61
CA THR A 210 2.61 12.22 -18.80
C THR A 210 2.21 10.74 -18.77
N GLY A 211 1.03 10.43 -19.29
CA GLY A 211 0.53 9.06 -19.39
C GLY A 211 0.10 8.44 -18.06
N TYR A 212 -0.30 7.17 -18.12
CA TYR A 212 -0.84 6.46 -16.96
C TYR A 212 0.25 5.85 -16.08
N THR A 213 0.14 6.09 -14.77
CA THR A 213 0.96 5.45 -13.74
C THR A 213 0.04 4.76 -12.73
N VAL A 214 0.41 3.55 -12.29
CA VAL A 214 -0.31 2.80 -11.27
C VAL A 214 0.63 2.53 -10.10
N HIS A 215 0.21 2.96 -8.91
CA HIS A 215 0.86 2.61 -7.65
C HIS A 215 0.13 1.41 -7.04
N ILE A 216 0.89 0.41 -6.60
CA ILE A 216 0.37 -0.80 -5.97
C ILE A 216 1.06 -0.98 -4.61
N GLU A 217 0.25 -1.04 -3.57
CA GLU A 217 0.64 -1.13 -2.16
C GLU A 217 0.12 -2.45 -1.56
N GLY A 218 0.79 -2.98 -0.53
CA GLY A 218 0.36 -4.24 0.10
C GLY A 218 0.61 -5.48 -0.76
N ILE A 219 1.60 -5.39 -1.66
CA ILE A 219 2.03 -6.47 -2.55
C ILE A 219 3.35 -7.04 -2.05
N CYS A 220 3.49 -8.37 -2.06
CA CYS A 220 4.77 -9.04 -1.97
C CYS A 220 5.40 -9.08 -3.37
N VAL A 221 6.23 -8.08 -3.69
CA VAL A 221 6.81 -7.94 -5.04
C VAL A 221 7.77 -9.08 -5.34
N GLU A 222 7.78 -9.57 -6.58
CA GLU A 222 8.65 -10.67 -6.98
C GLU A 222 10.14 -10.28 -6.76
N PRO A 223 10.92 -11.09 -6.03
CA PRO A 223 12.25 -10.70 -5.56
C PRO A 223 13.29 -10.48 -6.67
N ARG A 224 13.19 -11.18 -7.81
CA ARG A 224 14.06 -10.96 -8.98
C ARG A 224 13.68 -9.67 -9.71
N LEU A 225 12.41 -9.28 -9.71
CA LEU A 225 11.99 -7.97 -10.21
C LEU A 225 12.56 -6.83 -9.35
N VAL A 226 12.48 -6.96 -8.02
CA VAL A 226 13.11 -5.99 -7.08
C VAL A 226 14.62 -5.93 -7.29
N ALA A 227 15.29 -7.09 -7.44
CA ALA A 227 16.73 -7.14 -7.69
C ALA A 227 17.12 -6.46 -9.01
N LEU A 228 16.39 -6.72 -10.10
CA LEU A 228 16.61 -6.08 -11.39
C LEU A 228 16.41 -4.57 -11.32
N TYR A 229 15.34 -4.12 -10.65
CA TYR A 229 15.10 -2.70 -10.42
C TYR A 229 16.28 -2.03 -9.70
N ASN A 230 16.71 -2.59 -8.57
CA ASN A 230 17.81 -2.03 -7.77
C ASN A 230 19.12 -1.99 -8.56
N GLN A 231 19.41 -3.03 -9.36
CA GLN A 231 20.57 -3.05 -10.24
C GLN A 231 20.54 -1.92 -11.27
N LEU A 232 19.39 -1.71 -11.91
CA LEU A 232 19.21 -0.70 -12.95
C LEU A 232 19.18 0.73 -12.38
N GLU A 233 18.63 0.90 -11.19
CA GLU A 233 18.69 2.17 -10.45
C GLU A 233 20.14 2.53 -10.10
N ALA A 234 20.91 1.58 -9.54
CA ALA A 234 22.33 1.77 -9.26
C ALA A 234 23.15 2.04 -10.52
N ALA A 235 22.72 1.55 -11.68
CA ALA A 235 23.32 1.82 -12.99
C ALA A 235 22.86 3.15 -13.63
N GLY A 236 22.07 3.98 -12.92
CA GLY A 236 21.67 5.31 -13.38
C GLY A 236 20.41 5.36 -14.24
N ARG A 237 19.54 4.34 -14.15
CA ARG A 237 18.16 4.35 -14.68
C ARG A 237 18.01 4.61 -16.19
N ARG A 238 19.07 4.41 -16.98
CA ARG A 238 19.03 4.48 -18.46
C ARG A 238 18.18 3.36 -19.08
N SER A 239 17.94 2.32 -18.31
CA SER A 239 17.00 1.24 -18.58
C SER A 239 16.30 0.90 -17.29
N LEU A 240 15.07 0.42 -17.37
CA LEU A 240 14.26 0.00 -16.23
C LEU A 240 13.58 -1.34 -16.55
N PRO A 241 13.07 -2.09 -15.54
CA PRO A 241 12.40 -3.35 -15.81
C PRO A 241 11.17 -3.12 -16.71
N GLY A 242 11.12 -3.82 -17.83
CA GLY A 242 9.95 -3.89 -18.69
C GLY A 242 9.05 -5.04 -18.27
N LEU A 243 7.75 -4.84 -18.41
CA LEU A 243 6.73 -5.83 -18.08
C LEU A 243 5.87 -6.20 -19.29
N ARG A 244 5.61 -7.49 -19.44
CA ARG A 244 4.81 -8.07 -20.53
C ARG A 244 3.35 -8.22 -20.12
N TYR A 245 2.48 -8.45 -21.10
CA TYR A 245 1.08 -8.77 -20.82
C TYR A 245 0.95 -10.01 -19.94
N GLY A 246 0.06 -9.96 -18.95
CA GLY A 246 -0.25 -11.07 -18.06
C GLY A 246 0.88 -11.43 -17.08
N GLN A 247 1.98 -10.68 -17.10
CA GLN A 247 3.14 -10.96 -16.29
C GLN A 247 2.83 -10.73 -14.81
N ALA A 248 3.14 -11.71 -13.94
CA ALA A 248 3.03 -11.50 -12.51
C ALA A 248 4.15 -10.57 -12.02
N ILE A 249 3.77 -9.59 -11.20
CA ILE A 249 4.69 -8.64 -10.56
C ILE A 249 4.90 -8.94 -9.08
N GLY A 250 4.08 -9.83 -8.53
CA GLY A 250 4.17 -10.25 -7.14
C GLY A 250 2.93 -11.03 -6.71
N ARG A 251 2.68 -11.05 -5.41
CA ARG A 251 1.52 -11.66 -4.79
C ARG A 251 0.87 -10.70 -3.81
N ALA A 252 -0.43 -10.78 -3.57
CA ALA A 252 -1.05 -10.02 -2.49
C ALA A 252 -0.39 -10.41 -1.16
N ALA A 253 0.12 -9.44 -0.40
CA ALA A 253 0.83 -9.71 0.84
C ALA A 253 -0.14 -10.11 1.97
N ASP A 254 -1.36 -9.62 1.91
CA ASP A 254 -2.41 -9.79 2.91
C ASP A 254 -3.79 -9.73 2.22
N HIS A 255 -4.84 -9.47 2.99
CA HIS A 255 -6.23 -9.38 2.53
C HIS A 255 -6.58 -8.10 1.76
N GLU A 256 -5.65 -7.14 1.65
CA GLU A 256 -5.87 -5.88 0.96
C GLU A 256 -4.73 -5.59 -0.02
N LEU A 257 -5.08 -5.22 -1.25
CA LEU A 257 -4.18 -4.68 -2.26
C LEU A 257 -4.56 -3.22 -2.55
N GLY A 258 -3.68 -2.29 -2.19
CA GLY A 258 -3.90 -0.86 -2.45
C GLY A 258 -3.58 -0.51 -3.89
N VAL A 259 -4.46 0.21 -4.58
CA VAL A 259 -4.26 0.65 -5.97
C VAL A 259 -4.61 2.13 -6.10
N ALA A 260 -3.66 2.93 -6.60
CA ALA A 260 -3.86 4.32 -6.99
C ALA A 260 -3.45 4.52 -8.45
N ILE A 261 -4.18 5.39 -9.15
CA ILE A 261 -3.90 5.69 -10.56
C ILE A 261 -3.60 7.17 -10.70
N ARG A 262 -2.63 7.46 -11.56
CA ARG A 262 -2.40 8.79 -12.08
C ARG A 262 -2.57 8.83 -13.58
N ASP A 263 -3.14 9.91 -14.07
CA ASP A 263 -3.13 10.30 -15.47
C ASP A 263 -2.45 11.66 -15.56
N THR A 264 -1.35 11.72 -16.31
CA THR A 264 -0.65 12.97 -16.62
C THR A 264 -0.33 13.76 -15.32
N GLY A 265 0.31 13.06 -14.38
CA GLY A 265 0.74 13.61 -13.10
C GLY A 265 -0.38 13.84 -12.07
N SER A 266 -1.66 13.73 -12.40
CA SER A 266 -2.75 13.95 -11.43
C SER A 266 -3.29 12.62 -10.91
N PHE A 267 -3.63 12.53 -9.61
CA PHE A 267 -4.36 11.37 -9.09
C PHE A 267 -5.79 11.38 -9.62
N MET A 268 -6.27 10.19 -9.97
CA MET A 268 -7.59 9.94 -10.53
C MET A 268 -8.46 9.20 -9.53
N ASP A 269 -9.78 9.18 -9.74
CA ASP A 269 -10.67 8.32 -8.95
C ASP A 269 -10.59 6.87 -9.48
N PRO A 270 -9.96 5.93 -8.76
CA PRO A 270 -9.78 4.56 -9.23
C PRO A 270 -11.11 3.76 -9.24
N ARG A 271 -12.20 4.31 -8.70
CA ARG A 271 -13.54 3.70 -8.72
C ARG A 271 -14.26 3.89 -10.05
N SER A 272 -13.78 4.77 -10.94
CA SER A 272 -14.44 5.05 -12.23
C SER A 272 -14.55 3.79 -13.08
N ARG A 273 -15.77 3.22 -13.18
CA ARG A 273 -15.98 1.96 -13.93
C ARG A 273 -15.58 2.12 -15.39
N LYS A 274 -15.98 3.25 -16.01
CA LYS A 274 -15.75 3.47 -17.43
C LYS A 274 -14.26 3.56 -17.77
N ASP A 275 -13.43 4.08 -16.86
CA ASP A 275 -12.03 4.35 -17.19
C ASP A 275 -11.17 3.12 -16.93
N TRP A 276 -11.32 2.48 -15.76
CA TRP A 276 -10.37 1.47 -15.29
C TRP A 276 -10.90 0.04 -15.31
N TRP A 277 -12.21 -0.13 -15.52
CA TRP A 277 -12.90 -1.42 -15.35
C TRP A 277 -13.71 -1.82 -16.58
N GLN A 278 -13.27 -1.40 -17.77
CA GLN A 278 -13.98 -1.50 -19.05
C GLN A 278 -14.37 -2.92 -19.47
N GLY A 279 -13.65 -3.94 -19.00
CA GLY A 279 -13.92 -5.35 -19.34
C GLY A 279 -14.87 -6.07 -18.39
N LEU A 280 -15.38 -5.41 -17.35
CA LEU A 280 -16.32 -6.03 -16.43
C LEU A 280 -17.70 -6.18 -17.07
N VAL A 281 -18.12 -7.43 -17.22
CA VAL A 281 -19.54 -7.76 -17.43
C VAL A 281 -20.19 -7.67 -16.05
N ALA A 282 -20.92 -6.59 -15.79
CA ALA A 282 -21.67 -6.46 -14.55
C ALA A 282 -22.70 -7.61 -14.46
N PRO A 283 -22.96 -8.18 -13.26
CA PRO A 283 -24.19 -8.92 -13.06
C PRO A 283 -25.37 -8.02 -13.47
N SER A 284 -26.36 -8.60 -14.12
CA SER A 284 -27.40 -7.92 -14.93
C SER A 284 -28.33 -6.92 -14.20
N VAL A 285 -27.98 -6.42 -13.02
CA VAL A 285 -28.85 -5.59 -12.17
C VAL A 285 -28.11 -4.41 -11.48
N GLU A 286 -26.80 -4.22 -11.62
CA GLU A 286 -26.12 -3.13 -10.87
C GLU A 286 -26.19 -1.77 -11.58
N GLN A 287 -27.19 -0.95 -11.23
CA GLN A 287 -27.11 0.50 -11.45
C GLN A 287 -26.04 1.06 -10.50
N LEU A 288 -24.89 1.46 -11.07
CA LEU A 288 -23.82 2.08 -10.30
C LEU A 288 -24.26 3.45 -9.79
N PRO A 289 -23.82 3.85 -8.59
CA PRO A 289 -23.94 5.24 -8.15
C PRO A 289 -23.30 6.17 -9.16
N VAL A 290 -24.02 7.20 -9.57
CA VAL A 290 -23.50 8.26 -10.45
C VAL A 290 -22.79 9.29 -9.59
N LEU A 291 -21.54 9.60 -9.93
CA LEU A 291 -20.76 10.66 -9.32
C LEU A 291 -20.60 11.79 -10.35
N ASP A 292 -21.13 12.97 -10.03
CA ASP A 292 -20.91 14.17 -10.84
C ASP A 292 -19.60 14.85 -10.42
N VAL A 293 -18.59 14.71 -11.26
CA VAL A 293 -17.25 15.28 -11.08
C VAL A 293 -16.93 16.33 -12.15
N SER A 294 -17.95 16.80 -12.88
CA SER A 294 -17.77 17.71 -14.03
C SER A 294 -17.09 19.03 -13.69
N GLY A 295 -17.21 19.48 -12.43
CA GLY A 295 -16.54 20.65 -11.88
C GLY A 295 -15.15 20.41 -11.31
N GLU A 296 -14.61 19.18 -11.35
CA GLU A 296 -13.31 18.87 -10.75
C GLU A 296 -12.15 19.04 -11.75
N ASP A 297 -11.07 19.72 -11.34
CA ASP A 297 -9.92 20.03 -12.20
C ASP A 297 -9.21 18.80 -12.76
N TRP A 298 -9.17 17.69 -12.01
CA TRP A 298 -8.57 16.44 -12.51
C TRP A 298 -9.42 15.84 -13.64
N TYR A 299 -10.75 15.92 -13.53
CA TYR A 299 -11.67 15.40 -14.52
C TYR A 299 -11.61 16.25 -15.78
N GLN A 300 -11.67 17.58 -15.65
CA GLN A 300 -11.59 18.50 -16.78
C GLN A 300 -10.30 18.29 -17.59
N ARG A 301 -9.14 18.22 -16.92
CA ARG A 301 -7.86 17.95 -17.59
C ARG A 301 -7.82 16.61 -18.29
N GLN A 302 -8.40 15.57 -17.69
CA GLN A 302 -8.53 14.27 -18.36
C GLN A 302 -9.41 14.38 -19.61
N GLN A 303 -10.56 15.04 -19.53
CA GLN A 303 -11.46 15.20 -20.67
C GLN A 303 -10.82 16.02 -21.79
N GLU A 304 -10.15 17.12 -21.48
CA GLU A 304 -9.39 17.93 -22.45
C GLU A 304 -8.33 17.09 -23.15
N ARG A 305 -7.53 16.32 -22.40
CA ARG A 305 -6.53 15.41 -22.97
C ARG A 305 -7.16 14.38 -23.92
N LEU A 306 -8.31 13.82 -23.56
CA LEU A 306 -9.01 12.83 -24.40
C LEU A 306 -9.57 13.43 -25.68
N LEU A 307 -9.88 14.74 -25.69
CA LEU A 307 -10.32 15.46 -26.88
C LEU A 307 -9.14 15.83 -27.79
N ASP A 308 -8.01 16.25 -27.21
CA ASP A 308 -6.80 16.63 -27.95
C ASP A 308 -6.07 15.42 -28.58
N HIS A 309 -6.13 14.26 -27.92
CA HIS A 309 -5.58 13.00 -28.43
C HIS A 309 -6.65 12.09 -29.03
N GLY A 310 -7.49 12.61 -29.94
CA GLY A 310 -8.37 11.78 -30.79
C GLY A 310 -7.68 10.48 -31.23
N PRO A 311 -8.42 9.36 -31.40
CA PRO A 311 -7.89 8.00 -31.34
C PRO A 311 -6.54 7.91 -32.04
N VAL A 312 -5.49 7.67 -31.25
CA VAL A 312 -4.14 7.49 -31.76
C VAL A 312 -4.17 6.28 -32.68
N GLU A 313 -4.37 6.52 -33.98
CA GLU A 313 -4.02 5.58 -35.03
C GLU A 313 -2.52 5.33 -34.87
N GLY A 314 -2.19 4.08 -34.54
CA GLY A 314 -0.82 3.63 -34.58
C GLY A 314 -0.32 3.66 -36.02
N ASP A 315 0.83 4.28 -36.20
CA ASP A 315 1.81 3.96 -37.23
C ASP A 315 3.15 3.73 -36.54
#